data_AF-A0A3Q3KGX0-F1
#
_entry.id   AF-A0A3Q3KGX0-F1
#
_cell.length_a   1.000
_cell.length_b   1.000
_cell.length_c   1.000
_cell.angle_alpha   90.00
_cell.angle_beta   90.00
_cell.angle_gamma   90.00
#
_symmetry.space_group_name_H-M   'P 1'
#
loop_
_entity.id
_entity.type
_entity.pdbx_description
1 polymer ?
#
loop_
_entity_poly.entity_id
_entity_poly.type
_entity_poly.pdbx_seq_one_letter_code
_entity_poly.pdbx_strand_id
1 'polypeptide(L)' 'KLTFHVCDFLAVLFSLFVEAEANYESLRIGGLVCTGLLVAGGVSVLLCKKVEDGSSEI' A
#
# COMPACT_ATOMS: atom_id res chain seq x y z
N LYS A 1 14.89 5.43 5.44
CA LYS A 1 13.70 5.38 6.32
C LYS A 1 12.46 4.89 5.57
N LEU A 2 12.16 5.41 4.38
CA LEU A 2 11.07 4.94 3.51
C LEU A 2 11.22 3.47 3.06
N THR A 3 12.42 3.04 2.64
CA THR A 3 12.69 1.66 2.20
C THR A 3 12.34 0.59 3.24
N PHE A 4 12.56 0.89 4.53
CA PHE A 4 12.24 -0.05 5.62
C PHE A 4 10.73 -0.26 5.76
N HIS A 5 9.93 0.80 5.53
CA HIS A 5 8.48 0.72 5.53
C HIS A 5 7.99 -0.12 4.34
N VAL A 6 8.55 0.10 3.14
CA VAL A 6 8.18 -0.70 1.96
C VAL A 6 8.46 -2.20 2.18
N CYS A 7 9.58 -2.54 2.83
CA CYS A 7 9.90 -3.93 3.16
C CYS A 7 8.89 -4.54 4.15
N ASP A 8 8.44 -3.79 5.15
CA ASP A 8 7.46 -4.24 6.15
C ASP A 8 6.09 -4.53 5.49
N PHE A 9 5.63 -3.63 4.62
CA PHE A 9 4.42 -3.82 3.83
C PHE A 9 4.52 -5.01 2.88
N LEU A 10 5.66 -5.18 2.21
CA LEU A 10 5.91 -6.34 1.34
C LEU A 10 5.94 -7.65 2.13
N ALA A 11 6.49 -7.67 3.34
CA ALA A 11 6.52 -8.85 4.20
C ALA A 11 5.11 -9.24 4.66
N VAL A 12 4.29 -8.27 5.07
CA VAL A 12 2.88 -8.49 5.43
C VAL A 12 2.08 -9.02 4.23
N LEU A 13 2.26 -8.43 3.05
CA LEU A 13 1.63 -8.90 1.81
C LEU A 13 2.05 -10.33 1.46
N PHE A 14 3.33 -10.65 1.59
CA PHE A 14 3.87 -11.98 1.31
C PHE A 14 3.33 -13.03 2.28
N SER A 15 3.25 -12.69 3.57
CA SER A 15 2.68 -13.59 4.58
C SER A 15 1.18 -13.81 4.37
N LEU A 16 0.43 -12.77 3.96
CA LEU A 16 -0.98 -12.91 3.62
C LEU A 16 -1.15 -13.76 2.35
N PHE A 17 -0.27 -13.59 1.36
CA PHE A 17 -0.28 -14.38 0.13
C PHE A 17 0.02 -15.86 0.40
N VAL A 18 0.96 -16.18 1.29
CA VAL A 18 1.30 -17.55 1.65
C VAL A 18 0.17 -18.24 2.42
N GLU A 19 -0.52 -17.50 3.30
CA GLU A 19 -1.66 -18.02 4.07
C GLU A 19 -2.91 -18.20 3.19
N ALA A 20 -3.12 -17.30 2.22
CA ALA A 20 -4.24 -17.37 1.30
C ALA A 20 -4.01 -18.28 0.08
N GLU A 21 -2.79 -18.78 -0.14
CA GLU A 21 -2.48 -19.77 -1.19
C GLU A 21 -3.34 -21.04 -1.05
N ALA A 22 -3.64 -21.44 0.19
CA ALA A 22 -4.54 -22.54 0.49
C ALA A 22 -6.00 -22.32 0.03
N ASN A 23 -6.40 -21.09 -0.34
CA ASN A 23 -7.71 -20.75 -0.89
C ASN A 23 -7.62 -19.72 -2.02
N TYR A 24 -7.40 -20.20 -3.24
CA TYR A 24 -7.11 -19.41 -4.45
C TYR A 24 -8.14 -18.31 -4.78
N GLU A 25 -9.43 -18.53 -4.47
CA GLU A 25 -10.48 -17.52 -4.72
C GLU A 25 -10.37 -16.33 -3.77
N SER A 26 -10.05 -16.57 -2.49
CA SER A 26 -9.82 -15.52 -1.50
C SER A 26 -8.53 -14.76 -1.75
N LEU A 27 -7.48 -15.43 -2.26
CA LEU A 27 -6.22 -14.80 -2.62
C LEU A 27 -6.39 -13.69 -3.66
N ARG A 28 -7.22 -13.94 -4.69
CA ARG A 28 -7.46 -12.97 -5.76
C ARG A 28 -8.20 -11.73 -5.26
N ILE A 29 -9.19 -11.91 -4.38
CA ILE A 29 -9.94 -10.79 -3.79
C ILE A 29 -9.07 -10.00 -2.80
N GLY A 30 -8.30 -10.70 -1.95
CA GLY A 30 -7.43 -10.09 -0.95
C GLY A 30 -6.31 -9.29 -1.58
N GLY A 31 -5.66 -9.83 -2.62
CA GLY A 31 -4.63 -9.13 -3.38
C GLY A 31 -5.16 -7.87 -4.08
N LEU A 32 -6.36 -7.91 -4.65
CA LEU A 32 -6.97 -6.75 -5.33
C LEU A 32 -7.31 -5.62 -4.33
N VAL A 33 -7.91 -5.97 -3.19
CA VAL A 33 -8.22 -5.00 -2.11
C VAL A 33 -6.95 -4.38 -1.55
N CYS A 34 -5.91 -5.19 -1.31
CA CYS A 34 -4.66 -4.70 -0.75
C CYS A 34 -3.91 -3.78 -1.73
N THR A 35 -3.90 -4.13 -3.03
CA THR A 35 -3.34 -3.28 -4.08
C THR A 35 -4.09 -1.94 -4.16
N GLY A 36 -5.42 -1.94 -4.08
CA GLY A 36 -6.23 -0.73 -4.07
C GLY A 36 -5.93 0.19 -2.88
N LEU A 37 -5.81 -0.38 -1.68
CA LEU A 37 -5.42 0.35 -0.47
C LEU A 37 -4.01 0.93 -0.57
N LEU A 38 -3.06 0.17 -1.15
CA LEU A 38 -1.69 0.64 -1.33
C LEU A 38 -1.61 1.80 -2.31
N VAL A 39 -2.33 1.73 -3.43
CA VAL A 39 -2.43 2.83 -4.40
C VAL A 39 -3.09 4.04 -3.77
N ALA A 40 -4.22 3.86 -3.08
CA ALA A 40 -4.91 4.95 -2.40
C ALA A 40 -4.04 5.62 -1.33
N GLY A 41 -3.32 4.83 -0.53
CA GLY A 41 -2.37 5.33 0.47
C GLY A 41 -1.20 6.09 -0.17
N GLY A 42 -0.59 5.54 -1.23
CA GLY A 42 0.50 6.19 -1.95
C GLY A 42 0.08 7.51 -2.62
N VAL A 43 -1.08 7.53 -3.27
CA VAL A 43 -1.65 8.74 -3.88
C VAL A 43 -1.98 9.78 -2.82
N SER A 44 -2.54 9.36 -1.68
CA SER A 44 -2.86 10.27 -0.57
C SER A 44 -1.60 10.94 -0.02
N VAL A 45 -0.50 10.20 0.16
CA VAL A 45 0.79 10.76 0.59
C VAL A 45 1.35 11.76 -0.43
N LEU A 46 1.26 11.43 -1.73
CA LEU A 46 1.70 12.33 -2.81
C LEU A 46 0.87 13.62 -2.85
N LEU A 47 -0.44 13.53 -2.67
CA LEU A 47 -1.33 14.68 -2.62
C LEU A 47 -1.10 15.53 -1.36
N CYS A 48 -0.91 14.91 -0.20
CA CYS A 48 -0.59 15.62 1.05
C CYS A 48 0.73 16.40 0.92
N LYS A 49 1.79 15.79 0.36
CA LYS A 49 3.03 16.52 0.09
C LYS A 49 2.80 17.70 -0.86
N LYS A 50 2.09 17.48 -1.98
CA LYS A 50 1.83 18.54 -2.96
C LYS A 50 1.04 19.72 -2.39
N VAL A 51 0.08 19.46 -1.49
CA VAL A 51 -0.68 20.50 -0.79
C VAL A 51 0.23 21.30 0.17
N GLU A 52 1.11 20.61 0.90
CA GLU A 52 2.06 21.27 1.80
C GLU A 52 3.06 22.15 1.04
N ASP A 53 3.55 21.67 -0.10
CA ASP A 53 4.45 22.43 -0.99
C ASP A 53 3.74 23.66 -1.60
N GLY A 54 2.43 23.57 -1.91
CA GLY A 54 1.63 24.70 -2.42
C GLY A 54 1.15 25.68 -1.35
N SER A 55 1.07 25.26 -0.08
CA SER A 55 0.68 26.14 1.04
C SER A 55 1.83 27.01 1.55
N SER A 56 3.07 26.71 1.18
CA SER A 56 4.23 27.55 1.52
C SER A 56 4.45 28.72 0.55
N GLU A 57 3.68 28.81 -0.54
CA GLU A 57 3.73 29.90 -1.54
C GLU A 57 2.55 30.89 -1.43
N ILE A 58 1.84 30.94 -0.30
CA ILE A 58 0.78 31.94 -0.03
C ILE A 58 1.10 32.80 1.20
#